data_AF-A0A8J7JPC3-F1
#
_entry.id   AF-A0A8J7JPC3-F1
#
_cell.length_a   1.000
_cell.length_b   1.000
_cell.length_c   1.000
_cell.angle_alpha   90.00
_cell.angle_beta   90.00
_cell.angle_gamma   90.00
#
_symmetry.space_group_name_H-M   'P 1'
#
loop_
_entity.id
_entity.type
_entity.pdbx_description
1 polymer ?
#
loop_
_entity_poly.entity_id
_entity_poly.type
_entity_poly.pdbx_seq_one_letter_code
_entity_poly.pdbx_strand_id
1 'polypeptide(L)' 'MEPTQFHQLRKALGTFYWDNGFDTFCHVTGFDPQFQHAQEKWQQFSICIQAMGQLDDRTWETLLEASLAAQQTEPLLPR' A
#
# COMPACT_ATOMS: atom_id res chain seq x y z
N MET A 1 -5.03 10.38 -7.27
CA MET A 1 -4.89 9.00 -7.78
C MET A 1 -6.29 8.54 -8.09
N GLU A 2 -6.55 8.11 -9.31
CA GLU A 2 -7.88 7.60 -9.69
C GLU A 2 -8.16 6.27 -8.97
N PRO A 3 -9.41 5.94 -8.63
CA PRO A 3 -9.76 4.67 -7.97
C PRO A 3 -9.19 3.44 -8.69
N THR A 4 -9.21 3.45 -10.03
CA THR A 4 -8.64 2.39 -10.86
C THR A 4 -7.13 2.21 -10.67
N GLN A 5 -6.39 3.31 -10.48
CA GLN A 5 -4.94 3.26 -10.25
C GLN A 5 -4.63 2.68 -8.86
N PHE A 6 -5.45 3.00 -7.85
CA PHE A 6 -5.31 2.43 -6.51
C PHE A 6 -5.53 0.91 -6.53
N HIS A 7 -6.59 0.44 -7.20
CA HIS A 7 -6.88 -0.99 -7.33
C HIS A 7 -5.77 -1.75 -8.04
N GLN A 8 -5.23 -1.19 -9.12
CA GLN A 8 -4.11 -1.78 -9.84
C GLN A 8 -2.87 -1.89 -8.96
N LEU A 9 -2.55 -0.83 -8.20
CA LEU A 9 -1.43 -0.84 -7.27
C LEU A 9 -1.63 -1.88 -6.16
N ARG A 10 -2.81 -1.88 -5.51
CA ARG A 10 -3.16 -2.84 -4.44
C ARG A 10 -3.03 -4.28 -4.92
N LYS A 11 -3.58 -4.57 -6.10
CA LYS A 11 -3.51 -5.90 -6.73
C LYS A 11 -2.07 -6.28 -7.06
N ALA A 12 -1.30 -5.39 -7.68
CA ALA A 12 0.09 -5.65 -8.03
C ALA A 12 0.96 -5.94 -6.79
N LEU A 13 0.80 -5.15 -5.73
CA LEU A 13 1.52 -5.35 -4.47
C LEU A 13 1.11 -6.65 -3.76
N GLY A 14 -0.19 -6.97 -3.78
CA GLY A 14 -0.71 -8.24 -3.27
C GLY A 14 -0.15 -9.44 -4.04
N THR A 15 -0.20 -9.41 -5.37
CA THR A 15 0.37 -10.44 -6.23
C THR A 15 1.86 -10.61 -5.97
N PHE A 16 2.62 -9.52 -5.89
CA PHE A 16 4.04 -9.59 -5.54
C PHE A 16 4.26 -10.32 -4.22
N TYR A 17 3.52 -9.98 -3.17
CA TYR A 17 3.66 -10.62 -1.86
C TYR A 17 3.29 -12.12 -1.85
N TRP A 18 2.24 -12.52 -2.56
CA TRP A 18 1.82 -13.93 -2.57
C TRP A 18 2.69 -14.81 -3.46
N ASP A 19 3.22 -14.26 -4.55
CA ASP A 19 4.03 -15.00 -5.50
C ASP A 19 5.53 -14.98 -5.17
N ASN A 20 5.97 -14.05 -4.31
CA ASN A 20 7.37 -13.84 -3.98
C ASN A 20 7.63 -13.91 -2.48
N GLY A 21 8.83 -14.35 -2.11
CA GLY A 21 9.28 -14.42 -0.72
C GLY A 21 10.22 -13.29 -0.30
N PHE A 22 10.71 -13.40 0.93
CA PHE A 22 11.66 -12.47 1.54
C PHE A 22 12.91 -12.21 0.66
N ASP A 23 13.49 -13.26 0.07
CA ASP A 23 14.71 -13.12 -0.74
C ASP A 23 14.49 -12.26 -1.99
N THR A 24 13.33 -12.42 -2.64
CA THR A 24 12.98 -11.61 -3.82
C THR A 24 12.66 -10.18 -3.42
N PHE A 25 11.98 -9.98 -2.29
CA PHE A 25 11.78 -8.65 -1.71
C PHE A 25 13.11 -7.95 -1.45
N CYS A 26 14.08 -8.62 -0.80
CA CYS A 26 15.42 -8.11 -0.58
C CYS A 26 16.14 -7.78 -1.90
N HIS A 27 16.05 -8.66 -2.90
CA HIS A 27 16.64 -8.41 -4.22
C HIS A 27 16.10 -7.15 -4.89
N VAL A 28 14.78 -6.97 -4.90
CA VAL A 28 14.12 -5.82 -5.56
C VAL A 28 14.37 -4.51 -4.80
N THR A 29 14.40 -4.57 -3.47
CA THR A 29 14.59 -3.39 -2.61
C THR A 29 16.06 -3.02 -2.39
N GLY A 30 16.98 -3.93 -2.70
CA GLY A 30 18.41 -3.77 -2.40
C GLY A 30 18.74 -3.95 -0.91
N PHE A 31 17.82 -4.48 -0.10
CA PHE A 31 18.11 -4.81 1.29
C PHE A 31 18.97 -6.06 1.38
N ASP A 32 20.00 -6.02 2.22
CA ASP A 32 20.79 -7.20 2.53
C ASP A 32 19.98 -8.13 3.47
N PRO A 33 19.67 -9.36 3.05
CA PRO A 33 18.87 -10.30 3.84
C PRO A 33 19.53 -10.72 5.16
N GLN A 34 20.84 -10.48 5.33
CA GLN A 34 21.56 -10.79 6.58
C GLN A 34 21.29 -9.77 7.68
N PHE A 35 20.83 -8.56 7.34
CA PHE A 35 20.53 -7.54 8.35
C PHE A 35 19.09 -7.67 8.86
N GLN A 36 18.95 -7.59 10.18
CA GLN A 36 17.65 -7.56 10.87
C GLN A 36 16.69 -6.51 10.27
N HIS A 37 17.23 -5.36 9.85
CA HIS A 37 16.45 -4.30 9.23
C HIS A 37 15.65 -4.78 8.00
N ALA A 38 16.24 -5.66 7.17
CA ALA A 38 15.55 -6.21 6.00
C ALA A 38 14.34 -7.02 6.42
N GLN A 39 14.48 -7.84 7.45
CA GLN A 39 13.41 -8.67 7.99
C GLN A 39 12.30 -7.83 8.64
N GLU A 40 12.65 -6.76 9.33
CA GLU A 40 11.68 -5.78 9.85
C GLU A 40 10.89 -5.12 8.72
N LYS A 41 11.56 -4.72 7.64
CA LYS A 41 10.91 -4.11 6.47
C LYS A 41 10.00 -5.09 5.75
N TRP A 42 10.41 -6.36 5.63
CA TRP A 42 9.58 -7.41 5.10
C TRP A 42 8.32 -7.62 5.96
N GLN A 43 8.45 -7.72 7.28
CA GLN A 43 7.30 -7.85 8.18
C GLN A 43 6.33 -6.66 8.06
N GLN A 44 6.85 -5.42 8.02
CA GLN A 44 6.05 -4.22 7.81
C GLN A 44 5.29 -4.28 6.48
N PHE A 45 5.95 -4.72 5.42
CA PHE A 45 5.34 -4.90 4.11
C PHE A 45 4.23 -5.95 4.15
N SER A 46 4.50 -7.14 4.70
CA SER A 46 3.52 -8.22 4.85
C SER A 46 2.26 -7.78 5.60
N ILE A 47 2.42 -7.06 6.72
CA ILE A 47 1.30 -6.52 7.50
C ILE A 47 0.47 -5.55 6.67
N CYS A 48 1.13 -4.66 5.92
CA CYS A 48 0.46 -3.70 5.04
C CYS A 48 -0.38 -4.41 3.96
N ILE A 49 0.20 -5.41 3.26
CA ILE A 49 -0.52 -6.18 2.24
C ILE A 49 -1.72 -6.91 2.84
N GLN A 50 -1.55 -7.57 3.98
CA GLN A 50 -2.62 -8.28 4.66
C GLN A 50 -3.76 -7.34 5.07
N ALA A 51 -3.44 -6.17 5.62
CA ALA A 51 -4.43 -5.16 5.97
C ALA A 51 -5.18 -4.63 4.74
N MET A 52 -4.48 -4.38 3.63
CA MET A 52 -5.11 -3.98 2.36
C MET A 52 -6.03 -5.04 1.76
N GLY A 53 -5.84 -6.31 2.12
CA GLY A 53 -6.69 -7.42 1.72
C GLY A 53 -7.96 -7.60 2.55
N GLN A 54 -8.10 -6.93 3.70
CA GLN A 54 -9.26 -7.10 4.60
C GLN A 54 -10.53 -6.37 4.14
N LEU A 55 -10.37 -5.32 3.33
CA LEU A 55 -11.48 -4.53 2.80
C LEU A 55 -11.70 -4.86 1.33
N ASP A 56 -12.97 -4.89 0.91
CA ASP A 56 -13.34 -5.04 -0.49
C ASP A 56 -13.06 -3.78 -1.31
N ASP A 57 -13.06 -3.93 -2.63
CA ASP A 57 -12.76 -2.85 -3.56
C ASP A 57 -13.71 -1.65 -3.40
N ARG A 58 -14.99 -1.92 -3.17
CA ARG A 58 -16.01 -0.87 -3.00
C ARG A 58 -15.77 -0.02 -1.74
N THR A 59 -15.37 -0.66 -0.65
CA THR A 59 -15.03 0.02 0.60
C THR A 59 -13.81 0.91 0.40
N TRP A 60 -12.78 0.44 -0.30
CA TRP A 60 -11.62 1.25 -0.64
C TRP A 60 -11.97 2.45 -1.53
N GLU A 61 -12.82 2.26 -2.55
CA GLU A 61 -13.31 3.34 -3.40
C GLU A 61 -14.02 4.41 -2.58
N THR A 62 -14.92 3.99 -1.69
CA THR A 62 -15.70 4.90 -0.84
C THR A 62 -14.79 5.72 0.08
N LEU A 63 -13.76 5.10 0.66
CA LEU A 63 -12.77 5.78 1.50
C LEU A 63 -11.93 6.79 0.70
N LEU A 64 -11.57 6.45 -0.53
CA LEU A 64 -10.83 7.33 -1.43
C LEU A 64 -11.69 8.54 -1.84
N GLU A 65 -12.94 8.31 -2.24
CA GLU A 65 -13.89 9.37 -2.61
C GLU A 65 -14.14 10.32 -1.43
N ALA A 66 -14.36 9.79 -0.23
CA ALA A 66 -14.56 10.59 0.98
C ALA A 66 -13.34 11.47 1.29
N SER A 67 -12.13 10.94 1.09
CA SER A 67 -10.87 11.68 1.31
C SER A 67 -10.69 12.81 0.29
N LEU A 68 -11.04 12.56 -0.98
CA LEU A 68 -10.95 13.57 -2.04
C LEU A 68 -12.01 14.66 -1.89
N ALA A 69 -13.23 14.31 -1.49
CA ALA A 69 -14.29 15.29 -1.19
C ALA A 69 -13.91 16.20 -0.01
N ALA A 70 -13.29 15.65 1.04
CA ALA A 70 -12.82 16.43 2.18
C ALA A 70 -11.73 17.45 1.78
N GLN A 71 -10.80 17.08 0.90
CA GLN A 71 -9.74 17.97 0.39
C GLN A 71 -10.27 19.15 -0.44
N GLN A 72 -11.43 19.00 -1.09
CA GLN A 72 -12.07 20.09 -1.84
C GLN A 72 -12.80 21.09 -0.94
N THR A 73 -12.95 20.78 0.35
CA THR A 73 -13.75 21.59 1.29
C THR A 73 -12.89 22.45 2.22
N GLU A 74 -11.55 22.36 2.18
CA GLU A 74 -10.69 23.32 2.90
C GLU A 74 -10.71 24.68 2.19
N PRO A 75 -11.34 25.73 2.76
CA PRO A 75 -11.19 27.07 2.23
C PRO A 75 -9.78 27.54 2.55
N LEU A 76 -9.12 28.16 1.58
CA LEU A 76 -7.94 29.00 1.77
C LEU A 76 -8.26 30.06 2.85
N LEU A 77 -7.96 29.76 4.12
CA LEU A 77 -7.93 30.75 5.17
C LEU A 77 -6.65 31.57 4.99
N PRO A 78 -6.73 32.90 4.76
CA PRO A 78 -5.54 33.73 4.65
C PRO A 78 -4.82 33.76 6.00
N ARG A 79 -3.49 33.61 5.95
CA ARG A 79 -2.59 33.88 7.08
C ARG A 79 -2.55 35.37 7.39
#